data_AF-A0AAJ5BGU5-F1
#
_entry.id   AF-A0AAJ5BGU5-F1
#
_cell.length_a   1.000
_cell.length_b   1.000
_cell.length_c   1.000
_cell.angle_alpha   90.00
_cell.angle_beta   90.00
_cell.angle_gamma   90.00
#
_symmetry.space_group_name_H-M   'P 1'
#
loop_
_entity.id
_entity.type
_entity.pdbx_description
1 polymer ?
#
loop_
_entity_poly.entity_id
_entity_poly.type
_entity_poly.pdbx_seq_one_letter_code
_entity_poly.pdbx_strand_id
1 'polypeptide(L)'
;MPRMLACLGNKTTKGTIIHASSTLFEGSHPLARDGDLAWCNECKNSFPMLGTATSIIDDRPMVAFGDKVLCRCSDHWVIAQSTWFCEHQDSGKESTITNQQSFTQSNPPSLAELSYTDNSPSVETVFAKSCLLSDGCTDAGQEQEPVENFGEVSLFQGTDIECGYRCEPSPSPQITSVGALIASQTGIRVLQHSAGTSIAGRWMVSNPISILLIGLFYSPEISQGSHRDGLADYIARDKLDYLATTGGTATTRVRFQARVNIQTNQPVIEGYHTPANSELDQVPVIKMRLDSSNGIRRYIPEGQSGPSIIWTPAEPEYSPINHTGNHSGYSAPLSILVNPLPETPGDHSTTSPIPEKKNFNDYILVFPADSGMPPIYIMLDSPRNESGVVIGQGETIFGTWLRDAGAGLGCPVPAQIADKLRGREFTNFDQFREAFWIEVSKDAELSSQFIPSNRKKMANGRAPRARYRDTVGGRRSFELHHKHQIQHGGNVYDVENLNVVTPKRHIDIHRDN
;
A
#
# COMPACT_ATOMS: atom_id res chain seq x y z
N MET A 1 11.38 -42.95 25.39
CA MET A 1 11.25 -43.40 23.99
C MET A 1 11.24 -42.18 23.07
N PRO A 2 11.92 -42.22 21.92
CA PRO A 2 11.95 -41.10 20.97
C PRO A 2 10.52 -40.79 20.49
N ARG A 3 10.15 -39.50 20.46
CA ARG A 3 8.86 -39.05 19.92
C ARG A 3 9.11 -38.25 18.65
N MET A 4 8.38 -38.57 17.59
CA MET A 4 8.47 -37.89 16.30
C MET A 4 7.87 -36.49 16.41
N LEU A 5 8.53 -35.48 15.84
CA LEU A 5 8.05 -34.10 15.86
C LEU A 5 7.07 -33.84 14.71
N ALA A 6 6.08 -33.00 14.95
CA ALA A 6 5.08 -32.65 13.95
C ALA A 6 5.52 -31.44 13.11
N CYS A 7 5.09 -31.39 11.85
CA CYS A 7 5.34 -30.26 10.95
C CYS A 7 4.06 -29.75 10.27
N LEU A 8 4.13 -28.58 9.66
CA LEU A 8 3.04 -27.98 8.90
C LEU A 8 2.47 -28.98 7.88
N GLY A 9 1.14 -29.13 7.84
CA GLY A 9 0.45 -30.04 6.93
C GLY A 9 0.33 -31.48 7.45
N ASN A 10 0.97 -31.86 8.56
CA ASN A 10 0.73 -33.17 9.19
C ASN A 10 -0.75 -33.33 9.59
N LYS A 11 -1.25 -34.56 9.52
CA LYS A 11 -2.62 -34.86 9.94
C LYS A 11 -2.75 -34.85 11.47
N THR A 12 -3.98 -34.66 11.91
CA THR A 12 -4.40 -34.93 13.28
C THR A 12 -5.55 -35.94 13.21
N THR A 13 -5.90 -36.59 14.31
CA THR A 13 -6.99 -37.59 14.32
C THR A 13 -8.31 -37.04 13.79
N LYS A 14 -8.50 -35.71 13.81
CA LYS A 14 -9.72 -35.03 13.39
C LYS A 14 -9.46 -33.83 12.48
N GLY A 15 -8.32 -33.74 11.81
CA GLY A 15 -8.01 -32.61 10.92
C GLY A 15 -6.55 -32.54 10.47
N THR A 16 -5.98 -31.33 10.41
CA THR A 16 -4.62 -31.10 9.88
C THR A 16 -3.96 -29.94 10.62
N ILE A 17 -2.64 -29.96 10.78
CA ILE A 17 -1.84 -28.84 11.27
C ILE A 17 -1.80 -27.76 10.19
N ILE A 18 -2.26 -26.56 10.52
CA ILE A 18 -2.42 -25.45 9.56
C ILE A 18 -1.48 -24.28 9.85
N HIS A 19 -0.84 -24.27 11.02
CA HIS A 19 0.17 -23.30 11.38
C HIS A 19 1.31 -24.02 12.10
N ALA A 20 2.54 -23.65 11.77
CA ALA A 20 3.74 -24.10 12.44
C ALA A 20 4.79 -23.00 12.30
N SER A 21 5.44 -22.63 13.40
CA SER A 21 6.21 -21.39 13.48
C SER A 21 7.69 -21.59 13.83
N SER A 22 8.19 -22.83 13.91
CA SER A 22 9.61 -23.08 14.24
C SER A 22 10.56 -22.61 13.16
N THR A 23 11.80 -22.30 13.56
CA THR A 23 12.94 -22.10 12.66
C THR A 23 13.52 -23.41 12.09
N LEU A 24 13.07 -24.58 12.57
CA LEU A 24 13.41 -25.90 12.02
C LEU A 24 12.38 -26.38 11.00
N PHE A 25 12.85 -27.10 9.98
CA PHE A 25 12.03 -27.51 8.83
C PHE A 25 12.20 -29.00 8.46
N GLU A 26 11.11 -29.62 8.00
CA GLU A 26 11.07 -30.88 7.26
C GLU A 26 10.84 -30.57 5.77
N GLY A 27 11.91 -30.59 4.97
CA GLY A 27 11.86 -30.05 3.62
C GLY A 27 11.52 -28.55 3.65
N SER A 28 10.37 -28.17 3.09
CA SER A 28 9.84 -26.79 3.11
C SER A 28 8.81 -26.52 4.21
N HIS A 29 8.51 -27.51 5.07
CA HIS A 29 7.46 -27.40 6.08
C HIS A 29 8.06 -27.12 7.46
N PRO A 30 7.75 -25.99 8.12
CA PRO A 30 8.25 -25.71 9.46
C PRO A 30 7.72 -26.74 10.46
N LEU A 31 8.55 -27.09 11.44
CA LEU A 31 8.14 -27.90 12.58
C LEU A 31 7.18 -27.11 13.49
N ALA A 32 6.24 -27.81 14.11
CA ALA A 32 5.23 -27.22 14.97
C ALA A 32 5.72 -27.07 16.42
N ARG A 33 5.39 -25.93 17.03
CA ARG A 33 5.70 -25.56 18.41
C ARG A 33 4.44 -25.47 19.25
N ASP A 34 4.61 -25.54 20.57
CA ASP A 34 3.52 -25.31 21.52
C ASP A 34 2.79 -23.99 21.21
N GLY A 35 1.46 -24.06 21.16
CA GLY A 35 0.61 -22.94 20.79
C GLY A 35 0.35 -22.78 19.28
N ASP A 36 1.06 -23.51 18.41
CA ASP A 36 0.75 -23.53 16.97
C ASP A 36 -0.58 -24.26 16.70
N LEU A 37 -1.20 -24.00 15.53
CA LEU A 37 -2.62 -24.31 15.31
C LEU A 37 -2.85 -25.57 14.46
N ALA A 38 -3.83 -26.36 14.89
CA ALA A 38 -4.43 -27.42 14.09
C ALA A 38 -5.92 -27.19 13.87
N TRP A 39 -6.37 -27.48 12.65
CA TRP A 39 -7.79 -27.48 12.30
C TRP A 39 -8.49 -28.71 12.86
N CYS A 40 -9.69 -28.52 13.41
CA CYS A 40 -10.58 -29.59 13.82
C CYS A 40 -11.80 -29.66 12.89
N ASN A 41 -11.96 -30.77 12.17
CA ASN A 41 -13.08 -31.02 11.27
C ASN A 41 -14.43 -31.18 12.00
N GLU A 42 -14.42 -31.53 13.29
CA GLU A 42 -15.63 -31.65 14.11
C GLU A 42 -16.06 -30.30 14.70
N CYS A 43 -15.12 -29.57 15.32
CA CYS A 43 -15.39 -28.25 15.88
C CYS A 43 -15.46 -27.12 14.84
N LYS A 44 -15.08 -27.41 13.57
CA LYS A 44 -15.02 -26.45 12.45
C LYS A 44 -14.26 -25.17 12.79
N ASN A 45 -13.16 -25.32 13.53
CA ASN A 45 -12.30 -24.20 13.92
C ASN A 45 -10.85 -24.69 14.12
N SER A 46 -9.93 -23.75 14.23
CA SER A 46 -8.53 -23.99 14.57
C SER A 46 -8.30 -23.87 16.08
N PHE A 47 -7.43 -24.72 16.61
CA PHE A 47 -7.14 -24.79 18.03
C PHE A 47 -5.64 -24.96 18.27
N PRO A 48 -5.10 -24.36 19.34
CA PRO A 48 -3.71 -24.55 19.72
C PRO A 48 -3.39 -26.03 20.00
N MET A 49 -2.19 -26.43 19.64
CA MET A 49 -1.61 -27.72 19.99
C MET A 49 -0.76 -27.58 21.25
N LEU A 50 -0.90 -28.53 22.17
CA LEU A 50 -0.10 -28.60 23.39
C LEU A 50 1.22 -29.31 23.09
N GLY A 51 2.31 -28.56 22.98
CA GLY A 51 3.64 -29.14 22.77
C GLY A 51 4.19 -29.72 24.07
N THR A 52 4.40 -31.04 24.11
CA THR A 52 4.94 -31.72 25.31
C THR A 52 6.33 -32.31 25.10
N ALA A 53 6.99 -32.02 23.98
CA ALA A 53 8.39 -32.42 23.79
C ALA A 53 9.29 -31.69 24.81
N THR A 54 10.19 -32.42 25.44
CA THR A 54 11.13 -31.89 26.44
C THR A 54 12.29 -31.09 25.86
N SER A 55 12.39 -31.02 24.53
CA SER A 55 13.35 -30.20 23.81
C SER A 55 12.70 -28.86 23.48
N ILE A 56 13.33 -27.76 23.93
CA ILE A 56 12.86 -26.40 23.71
C ILE A 56 13.69 -25.81 22.57
N ILE A 57 13.02 -25.37 21.51
CA ILE A 57 13.64 -24.66 20.38
C ILE A 57 12.85 -23.39 20.16
N ASP A 58 13.57 -22.29 19.90
CA ASP A 58 12.97 -20.96 19.76
C ASP A 58 12.10 -20.58 20.99
N ASP A 59 12.61 -20.87 22.19
CA ASP A 59 11.99 -20.62 23.50
C ASP A 59 10.62 -21.29 23.75
N ARG A 60 10.22 -22.28 22.93
CA ARG A 60 8.98 -23.05 23.14
C ARG A 60 9.19 -24.57 23.01
N PRO A 61 8.43 -25.39 23.77
CA PRO A 61 8.38 -26.84 23.54
C PRO A 61 7.92 -27.17 22.13
N MET A 62 8.45 -28.24 21.54
CA MET A 62 7.98 -28.74 20.24
C MET A 62 6.71 -29.59 20.39
N VAL A 63 5.90 -29.64 19.32
CA VAL A 63 4.74 -30.53 19.23
C VAL A 63 5.19 -31.88 18.67
N ALA A 64 4.84 -32.96 19.38
CA ALA A 64 5.22 -34.32 19.04
C ALA A 64 4.00 -35.22 18.76
N PHE A 65 4.24 -36.40 18.18
CA PHE A 65 3.23 -37.43 17.98
C PHE A 65 2.49 -37.72 19.30
N GLY A 66 1.16 -37.73 19.23
CA GLY A 66 0.28 -37.97 20.39
C GLY A 66 0.00 -36.74 21.25
N ASP A 67 0.53 -35.56 20.90
CA ASP A 67 0.17 -34.31 21.58
C ASP A 67 -1.27 -33.89 21.29
N LYS A 68 -1.89 -33.18 22.23
CA LYS A 68 -3.31 -32.86 22.17
C LYS A 68 -3.56 -31.58 21.39
N VAL A 69 -4.59 -31.59 20.55
CA VAL A 69 -5.19 -30.37 20.01
C VAL A 69 -6.21 -29.87 21.02
N LEU A 70 -6.07 -28.63 21.49
CA LEU A 70 -6.83 -28.05 22.61
C LEU A 70 -8.25 -27.59 22.22
N CYS A 71 -8.94 -28.41 21.41
CA CYS A 71 -10.35 -28.25 21.08
C CYS A 71 -11.27 -28.94 22.11
N ARG A 72 -12.58 -28.89 21.88
CA ARG A 72 -13.59 -29.52 22.77
C ARG A 72 -13.70 -31.04 22.58
N CYS A 73 -13.07 -31.62 21.57
CA CYS A 73 -13.10 -33.06 21.32
C CYS A 73 -12.20 -33.78 22.34
N SER A 74 -12.70 -34.86 22.93
CA SER A 74 -11.94 -35.70 23.88
C SER A 74 -10.71 -36.34 23.23
N ASP A 75 -10.83 -36.74 21.96
CA ASP A 75 -9.87 -37.60 21.26
C ASP A 75 -9.22 -36.93 20.03
N HIS A 76 -8.78 -35.67 20.18
CA HIS A 76 -8.09 -34.94 19.11
C HIS A 76 -6.58 -34.86 19.37
N TRP A 77 -5.82 -35.66 18.62
CA TRP A 77 -4.38 -35.85 18.82
C TRP A 77 -3.60 -35.59 17.53
N VAL A 78 -2.36 -35.14 17.67
CA VAL A 78 -1.42 -34.88 16.59
C VAL A 78 -0.82 -36.18 16.05
N ILE A 79 -0.83 -36.34 14.73
CA ILE A 79 -0.24 -37.48 14.01
C ILE A 79 0.98 -36.96 13.25
N ALA A 80 2.12 -36.91 13.94
CA ALA A 80 3.38 -36.43 13.37
C ALA A 80 3.90 -37.38 12.27
N GLN A 81 4.44 -36.81 11.20
CA GLN A 81 5.07 -37.52 10.06
C GLN A 81 6.28 -36.71 9.57
N SER A 82 7.36 -36.66 10.37
CA SER A 82 8.63 -36.03 10.00
C SER A 82 9.81 -36.98 10.25
N THR A 83 10.99 -36.61 9.74
CA THR A 83 12.26 -37.30 9.99
C THR A 83 12.96 -36.81 11.26
N TRP A 84 12.31 -35.89 12.00
CA TRP A 84 12.80 -35.30 13.24
C TRP A 84 12.23 -36.00 14.46
N PHE A 85 13.12 -36.33 15.41
CA PHE A 85 12.75 -36.97 16.66
C PHE A 85 13.32 -36.20 17.85
N CYS A 86 12.57 -36.16 18.95
CA CYS A 86 13.08 -35.76 20.25
C CYS A 86 13.33 -36.99 21.12
N GLU A 87 14.54 -37.11 21.68
CA GLU A 87 14.92 -38.19 22.59
C GLU A 87 14.94 -37.72 24.04
N HIS A 88 14.37 -38.53 24.92
CA HIS A 88 14.49 -38.37 26.35
C HIS A 88 15.67 -39.22 26.84
N GLN A 89 16.76 -38.59 27.29
CA GLN A 89 17.84 -39.29 27.98
C GLN A 89 17.60 -39.22 29.48
N ASP A 90 17.44 -40.36 30.15
CA ASP A 90 17.07 -40.50 31.57
C ASP A 90 18.17 -40.08 32.57
N SER A 91 19.09 -39.17 32.21
CA SER A 91 20.20 -38.79 33.10
C SER A 91 20.70 -37.36 32.92
N GLY A 92 19.90 -36.38 33.34
CA GLY A 92 20.37 -35.04 33.74
C GLY A 92 21.23 -34.26 32.72
N LYS A 93 21.15 -34.58 31.43
CA LYS A 93 21.79 -33.88 30.32
C LYS A 93 20.73 -33.49 29.29
N GLU A 94 20.93 -32.34 28.64
CA GLU A 94 19.99 -31.66 27.76
C GLU A 94 19.36 -32.57 26.69
N SER A 95 18.06 -32.40 26.48
CA SER A 95 17.27 -33.08 25.44
C SER A 95 17.82 -32.73 24.05
N THR A 96 18.09 -33.73 23.21
CA THR A 96 18.64 -33.53 21.86
C THR A 96 17.61 -33.85 20.79
N ILE A 97 17.51 -32.99 19.76
CA ILE A 97 16.70 -33.20 18.56
C ILE A 97 17.60 -33.72 17.44
N THR A 98 17.21 -34.84 16.83
CA THR A 98 18.02 -35.54 15.81
C THR A 98 17.20 -35.72 14.53
N ASN A 99 17.82 -35.45 13.38
CA ASN A 99 17.27 -35.72 12.05
C ASN A 99 17.89 -37.02 11.49
N GLN A 100 17.07 -38.01 11.12
CA GLN A 100 17.53 -39.33 10.65
C GLN A 100 17.57 -39.46 9.11
N GLN A 101 18.03 -38.45 8.36
CA GLN A 101 18.28 -38.61 6.92
C GLN A 101 19.65 -39.24 6.63
N SER A 102 19.66 -40.50 6.20
CA SER A 102 20.84 -41.18 5.64
C SER A 102 20.79 -41.17 4.10
N PHE A 103 21.80 -40.56 3.45
CA PHE A 103 22.13 -40.60 1.99
C PHE A 103 21.03 -40.08 1.02
N THR A 104 21.24 -39.17 0.06
CA THR A 104 22.38 -38.59 -0.66
C THR A 104 22.02 -37.17 -1.08
N GLN A 105 23.04 -36.31 -1.11
CA GLN A 105 23.01 -34.93 -1.60
C GLN A 105 22.56 -34.88 -3.07
N SER A 106 21.44 -34.22 -3.36
CA SER A 106 21.13 -33.68 -4.69
C SER A 106 20.56 -32.28 -4.54
N ASN A 107 21.11 -31.36 -5.34
CA ASN A 107 20.93 -29.91 -5.33
C ASN A 107 19.49 -29.40 -5.08
N PRO A 108 19.34 -28.19 -4.52
CA PRO A 108 18.03 -27.58 -4.27
C PRO A 108 17.25 -27.44 -5.59
N PRO A 109 15.95 -27.82 -5.64
CA PRO A 109 15.11 -27.54 -6.80
C PRO A 109 14.89 -26.03 -6.93
N SER A 110 14.93 -25.53 -8.17
CA SER A 110 14.63 -24.15 -8.51
C SER A 110 13.17 -23.78 -8.27
N LEU A 111 12.93 -22.50 -7.95
CA LEU A 111 11.67 -21.79 -7.67
C LEU A 111 10.55 -21.85 -8.74
N ALA A 112 10.48 -22.88 -9.59
CA ALA A 112 9.59 -22.90 -10.76
C ALA A 112 8.41 -23.88 -10.68
N GLU A 113 8.25 -24.69 -9.63
CA GLU A 113 7.12 -25.64 -9.53
C GLU A 113 6.48 -25.64 -8.14
N LEU A 114 5.55 -24.70 -7.91
CA LEU A 114 4.53 -24.80 -6.85
C LEU A 114 3.17 -24.47 -7.46
N SER A 115 2.58 -25.43 -8.18
CA SER A 115 1.14 -25.45 -8.45
C SER A 115 0.47 -26.39 -7.45
N TYR A 116 -0.03 -25.83 -6.34
CA TYR A 116 -1.00 -26.51 -5.49
C TYR A 116 -2.36 -26.48 -6.20
N THR A 117 -2.82 -27.61 -6.72
CA THR A 117 -4.21 -27.75 -7.16
C THR A 117 -5.09 -27.98 -5.93
N ASP A 118 -5.63 -26.89 -5.39
CA ASP A 118 -6.86 -26.93 -4.61
C ASP A 118 -8.00 -27.29 -5.58
N ASN A 119 -8.68 -28.40 -5.34
CA ASN A 119 -9.79 -28.88 -6.17
C ASN A 119 -11.16 -28.43 -5.62
N SER A 120 -11.19 -27.41 -4.78
CA SER A 120 -12.36 -26.56 -4.57
C SER A 120 -12.26 -25.35 -5.52
N PRO A 121 -13.32 -24.89 -6.20
CA PRO A 121 -13.23 -23.70 -7.05
C PRO A 121 -12.79 -22.51 -6.19
N SER A 122 -11.51 -22.14 -6.31
CA SER A 122 -10.88 -21.09 -5.51
C SER A 122 -11.38 -19.73 -5.98
N VAL A 123 -12.42 -19.20 -5.33
CA VAL A 123 -12.79 -17.79 -5.50
C VAL A 123 -11.63 -16.94 -4.99
N GLU A 124 -11.15 -16.00 -5.80
CA GLU A 124 -10.05 -15.12 -5.43
C GLU A 124 -10.50 -14.16 -4.32
N THR A 125 -9.94 -14.27 -3.12
CA THR A 125 -10.26 -13.35 -2.00
C THR A 125 -9.79 -11.92 -2.27
N VAL A 126 -10.60 -10.91 -1.99
CA VAL A 126 -10.29 -9.48 -2.20
C VAL A 126 -10.41 -8.65 -0.90
N PHE A 127 -9.68 -7.54 -0.82
CA PHE A 127 -9.73 -6.64 0.34
C PHE A 127 -11.07 -5.89 0.41
N ALA A 128 -11.57 -5.43 -0.73
CA ALA A 128 -12.84 -4.74 -0.86
C ALA A 128 -13.52 -5.11 -2.18
N LYS A 129 -14.85 -5.27 -2.13
CA LYS A 129 -15.76 -5.41 -3.28
C LYS A 129 -17.09 -4.70 -3.00
N SER A 130 -17.89 -4.48 -4.03
CA SER A 130 -19.24 -3.92 -3.87
C SER A 130 -20.14 -4.92 -3.12
N CYS A 131 -20.90 -4.42 -2.16
CA CYS A 131 -21.92 -5.20 -1.46
C CYS A 131 -23.14 -5.53 -2.34
N LEU A 132 -23.23 -4.96 -3.55
CA LEU A 132 -24.26 -5.30 -4.53
C LEU A 132 -24.00 -6.65 -5.23
N LEU A 133 -22.77 -7.16 -5.14
CA LEU A 133 -22.39 -8.46 -5.69
C LEU A 133 -22.79 -9.58 -4.73
N SER A 134 -23.28 -10.69 -5.28
CA SER A 134 -23.62 -11.88 -4.49
C SER A 134 -22.38 -12.48 -3.80
N ASP A 135 -22.61 -13.22 -2.73
CA ASP A 135 -21.58 -14.05 -2.09
C ASP A 135 -20.94 -15.01 -3.10
N GLY A 136 -19.62 -15.19 -3.04
CA GLY A 136 -18.84 -15.97 -4.00
C GLY A 136 -18.41 -15.18 -5.24
N CYS A 137 -18.91 -13.96 -5.45
CA CYS A 137 -18.59 -13.13 -6.60
C CYS A 137 -17.63 -12.02 -6.22
N THR A 138 -16.41 -12.09 -6.74
CA THR A 138 -15.36 -11.09 -6.53
C THR A 138 -15.05 -10.30 -7.79
N ASP A 139 -16.00 -10.22 -8.73
CA ASP A 139 -15.82 -9.47 -9.97
C ASP A 139 -15.77 -7.96 -9.72
N ALA A 140 -15.17 -7.23 -10.65
CA ALA A 140 -15.18 -5.77 -10.62
C ALA A 140 -16.54 -5.24 -11.11
N GLY A 141 -17.04 -4.18 -10.47
CA GLY A 141 -18.24 -3.47 -10.91
C GLY A 141 -18.10 -2.96 -12.34
N GLN A 142 -19.21 -2.99 -13.09
CA GLN A 142 -19.27 -2.55 -14.50
C GLN A 142 -20.03 -1.23 -14.67
N GLU A 143 -20.72 -0.77 -13.62
CA GLU A 143 -21.51 0.45 -13.62
C GLU A 143 -20.98 1.42 -12.56
N GLN A 144 -21.30 2.70 -12.71
CA GLN A 144 -20.95 3.69 -11.70
C GLN A 144 -21.77 3.47 -10.44
N GLU A 145 -21.12 3.42 -9.28
CA GLU A 145 -21.79 3.20 -8.00
C GLU A 145 -21.17 4.06 -6.86
N PRO A 146 -21.93 4.37 -5.80
CA PRO A 146 -21.43 5.14 -4.67
C PRO A 146 -20.37 4.38 -3.85
N VAL A 147 -19.41 5.11 -3.28
CA VAL A 147 -18.35 4.52 -2.44
C VAL A 147 -18.89 3.76 -1.23
N GLU A 148 -20.07 4.15 -0.74
CA GLU A 148 -20.79 3.52 0.36
C GLU A 148 -21.15 2.05 0.10
N ASN A 149 -21.12 1.58 -1.16
CA ASN A 149 -21.29 0.16 -1.46
C ASN A 149 -20.05 -0.68 -1.11
N PHE A 150 -18.89 -0.04 -0.93
CA PHE A 150 -17.62 -0.69 -0.59
C PHE A 150 -17.33 -0.59 0.91
N GLY A 151 -17.77 0.48 1.58
CA GLY A 151 -17.64 0.68 3.02
C GLY A 151 -17.63 2.13 3.45
N GLU A 152 -17.22 2.37 4.68
CA GLU A 152 -17.18 3.72 5.26
C GLU A 152 -15.89 4.42 4.86
N VAL A 153 -15.98 5.71 4.54
CA VAL A 153 -14.81 6.53 4.17
C VAL A 153 -14.79 7.84 4.92
N SER A 154 -13.58 8.36 5.15
CA SER A 154 -13.33 9.70 5.67
C SER A 154 -12.27 10.42 4.86
N LEU A 155 -12.51 11.69 4.58
CA LEU A 155 -11.57 12.58 3.92
C LEU A 155 -10.87 13.44 4.99
N PHE A 156 -9.58 13.62 4.82
CA PHE A 156 -8.73 14.46 5.64
C PHE A 156 -8.03 15.47 4.76
N GLN A 157 -8.00 16.71 5.21
CA GLN A 157 -7.35 17.80 4.51
C GLN A 157 -6.31 18.47 5.40
N GLY A 158 -5.20 18.89 4.78
CA GLY A 158 -4.19 19.71 5.41
C GLY A 158 -4.79 21.08 5.67
N THR A 159 -4.75 21.52 6.91
CA THR A 159 -5.05 22.90 7.25
C THR A 159 -3.75 23.67 7.32
N ASP A 160 -3.72 24.86 6.73
CA ASP A 160 -2.70 25.83 7.09
C ASP A 160 -2.84 26.07 8.59
N ILE A 161 -1.73 25.98 9.33
CA ILE A 161 -1.70 26.51 10.69
C ILE A 161 -1.78 28.03 10.52
N GLU A 162 -2.99 28.57 10.37
CA GLU A 162 -3.21 29.98 10.56
C GLU A 162 -2.73 30.27 11.98
N CYS A 163 -1.55 30.91 12.08
CA CYS A 163 -1.11 31.54 13.30
C CYS A 163 -1.96 32.80 13.51
N GLY A 164 -3.27 32.59 13.66
CA GLY A 164 -4.29 33.59 13.81
C GLY A 164 -4.38 34.04 15.26
N TYR A 165 -3.28 34.50 15.86
CA TYR A 165 -3.31 35.48 16.94
C TYR A 165 -2.02 36.30 16.89
N ARG A 166 -2.24 37.62 16.80
CA ARG A 166 -1.26 38.70 16.92
C ARG A 166 -0.10 38.29 17.86
N CYS A 167 1.11 38.23 17.32
CA CYS A 167 2.34 38.13 18.10
C CYS A 167 2.46 39.37 18.99
N GLU A 168 1.97 39.31 20.22
CA GLU A 168 2.49 40.11 21.33
C GLU A 168 3.28 39.20 22.28
N PRO A 169 4.45 39.63 22.75
CA PRO A 169 5.29 38.83 23.62
C PRO A 169 4.72 38.88 25.05
N SER A 170 3.97 37.86 25.44
CA SER A 170 3.65 37.62 26.86
C SER A 170 4.34 36.33 27.34
N PRO A 171 4.95 36.32 28.53
CA PRO A 171 5.76 35.20 28.99
C PRO A 171 4.90 34.09 29.58
N SER A 172 4.66 33.05 28.76
CA SER A 172 4.46 31.62 29.12
C SER A 172 3.20 31.19 29.92
N PRO A 173 2.85 29.88 29.92
CA PRO A 173 2.79 28.89 28.83
C PRO A 173 1.36 28.25 28.78
N GLN A 174 0.85 27.67 27.70
CA GLN A 174 1.12 26.29 27.26
C GLN A 174 0.46 26.07 25.89
N ILE A 175 1.27 25.85 24.84
CA ILE A 175 0.78 25.31 23.57
C ILE A 175 0.81 23.78 23.71
N THR A 176 -0.30 23.18 24.14
CA THR A 176 -0.47 21.73 24.28
C THR A 176 -1.06 21.08 23.03
N SER A 177 -0.53 21.40 21.85
CA SER A 177 -0.81 20.57 20.67
C SER A 177 0.49 19.93 20.18
N VAL A 178 0.62 18.64 20.49
CA VAL A 178 1.66 17.73 20.02
C VAL A 178 1.95 17.89 18.52
N GLY A 179 0.92 18.23 17.73
CA GLY A 179 1.04 18.48 16.28
C GLY A 179 1.93 19.66 15.90
N ALA A 180 2.00 20.73 16.71
CA ALA A 180 2.83 21.91 16.43
C ALA A 180 4.33 21.66 16.67
N LEU A 181 4.68 20.82 17.65
CA LEU A 181 6.07 20.47 17.95
C LEU A 181 6.70 19.64 16.82
N ILE A 182 5.93 18.77 16.17
CA ILE A 182 6.41 17.85 15.12
C ILE A 182 6.30 18.46 13.71
N ALA A 183 5.28 19.28 13.43
CA ALA A 183 5.11 19.96 12.13
C ALA A 183 6.21 20.99 11.79
N SER A 184 7.06 21.33 12.76
CA SER A 184 8.26 22.17 12.56
C SER A 184 9.36 21.48 11.73
N GLN A 185 9.24 20.16 11.51
CA GLN A 185 10.14 19.42 10.63
C GLN A 185 9.72 19.59 9.16
N THR A 186 10.66 20.02 8.32
CA THR A 186 10.45 20.18 6.88
C THR A 186 9.94 18.89 6.26
N GLY A 187 8.72 18.91 5.71
CA GLY A 187 8.15 17.78 4.96
C GLY A 187 7.16 16.89 5.71
N ILE A 188 6.70 17.25 6.91
CA ILE A 188 5.54 16.59 7.55
C ILE A 188 4.30 17.50 7.46
N ARG A 189 3.13 16.92 7.19
CA ARG A 189 1.83 17.62 7.20
C ARG A 189 0.90 17.01 8.23
N VAL A 190 0.16 17.86 8.95
CA VAL A 190 -0.94 17.46 9.83
C VAL A 190 -2.24 17.59 9.05
N LEU A 191 -3.02 16.52 8.98
CA LEU A 191 -4.30 16.44 8.29
C LEU A 191 -5.42 16.30 9.33
N GLN A 192 -6.50 17.05 9.12
CA GLN A 192 -7.69 17.05 9.97
C GLN A 192 -8.87 16.45 9.23
N HIS A 193 -9.75 15.76 9.97
CA HIS A 193 -10.97 15.18 9.41
C HIS A 193 -11.84 16.29 8.80
N SER A 194 -12.13 16.20 7.50
CA SER A 194 -12.94 17.18 6.78
C SER A 194 -14.38 16.71 6.57
N ALA A 195 -14.59 15.43 6.22
CA ALA A 195 -15.91 14.85 5.94
C ALA A 195 -15.86 13.31 6.02
N GLY A 196 -17.02 12.67 6.16
CA GLY A 196 -17.17 11.22 6.19
C GLY A 196 -17.65 10.67 7.53
N THR A 197 -17.69 9.34 7.64
CA THR A 197 -18.31 8.61 8.77
C THR A 197 -17.38 7.61 9.46
N SER A 198 -16.17 7.40 8.93
CA SER A 198 -15.21 6.44 9.48
C SER A 198 -14.38 7.04 10.64
N ILE A 199 -13.10 6.65 10.77
CA ILE A 199 -12.20 7.11 11.82
C ILE A 199 -12.10 8.64 11.82
N ALA A 200 -12.32 9.27 12.97
CA ALA A 200 -12.05 10.69 13.19
C ALA A 200 -10.68 10.91 13.86
N GLY A 201 -10.15 12.13 13.76
CA GLY A 201 -8.93 12.52 14.46
C GLY A 201 -7.98 13.38 13.63
N ARG A 202 -6.71 13.40 14.06
CA ARG A 202 -5.62 14.06 13.33
C ARG A 202 -4.63 13.01 12.86
N TRP A 203 -4.22 13.14 11.61
CA TRP A 203 -3.25 12.28 10.96
C TRP A 203 -2.02 13.10 10.61
N MET A 204 -0.84 12.49 10.63
CA MET A 204 0.34 13.11 10.03
C MET A 204 0.82 12.24 8.89
N VAL A 205 1.32 12.89 7.85
CA VAL A 205 1.90 12.23 6.68
C VAL A 205 3.26 12.85 6.37
N SER A 206 4.18 11.99 5.94
CA SER A 206 5.48 12.40 5.40
C SER A 206 5.34 12.82 3.95
N ASN A 207 6.15 13.79 3.52
CA ASN A 207 6.08 14.51 2.24
C ASN A 207 4.86 15.45 2.17
N PRO A 208 4.94 16.56 1.41
CA PRO A 208 3.86 17.55 1.36
C PRO A 208 2.68 16.96 0.59
N ILE A 209 1.78 16.29 1.32
CA ILE A 209 0.50 15.80 0.85
C ILE A 209 -0.56 16.55 1.66
N SER A 210 -1.55 17.15 0.99
CA SER A 210 -2.60 17.93 1.64
C SER A 210 -3.94 17.18 1.69
N ILE A 211 -4.05 15.99 1.08
CA ILE A 211 -5.28 15.21 1.10
C ILE A 211 -5.00 13.73 1.38
N LEU A 212 -5.77 13.17 2.30
CA LEU A 212 -5.79 11.75 2.63
C LEU A 212 -7.23 11.27 2.65
N LEU A 213 -7.54 10.24 1.87
CA LEU A 213 -8.76 9.46 2.02
C LEU A 213 -8.44 8.21 2.85
N ILE A 214 -9.27 7.94 3.85
CA ILE A 214 -9.24 6.70 4.63
C ILE A 214 -10.51 5.93 4.33
N GLY A 215 -10.37 4.65 4.00
CA GLY A 215 -11.47 3.72 3.80
C GLY A 215 -11.42 2.57 4.80
N LEU A 216 -12.52 2.38 5.52
CA LEU A 216 -12.88 1.17 6.23
C LEU A 216 -13.88 0.39 5.35
N PHE A 217 -13.36 -0.42 4.44
CA PHE A 217 -14.21 -1.19 3.55
C PHE A 217 -14.91 -2.34 4.30
N TYR A 218 -16.16 -2.62 3.93
CA TYR A 218 -17.00 -3.65 4.51
C TYR A 218 -16.30 -5.00 4.40
N SER A 219 -15.58 -5.35 5.45
CA SER A 219 -15.23 -6.70 5.77
C SER A 219 -15.84 -6.96 7.14
N PRO A 220 -17.02 -7.61 7.21
CA PRO A 220 -17.77 -7.68 8.46
C PRO A 220 -16.97 -8.26 9.64
N GLU A 221 -15.85 -8.97 9.42
CA GLU A 221 -15.21 -9.80 10.44
C GLU A 221 -13.66 -9.84 10.41
N ILE A 222 -12.95 -8.95 9.70
CA ILE A 222 -11.48 -8.89 9.81
C ILE A 222 -11.00 -8.54 11.24
N SER A 223 -11.87 -7.97 12.08
CA SER A 223 -11.58 -7.63 13.48
C SER A 223 -12.12 -8.62 14.54
N GLN A 224 -12.97 -9.61 14.18
CA GLN A 224 -13.64 -10.47 15.19
C GLN A 224 -13.58 -11.98 14.93
N GLY A 225 -13.04 -12.45 13.79
CA GLY A 225 -12.72 -13.88 13.59
C GLY A 225 -13.92 -14.84 13.67
N SER A 226 -15.14 -14.39 13.39
CA SER A 226 -16.37 -15.17 13.59
C SER A 226 -17.08 -15.52 12.29
N HIS A 227 -16.50 -16.40 11.46
CA HIS A 227 -17.09 -16.81 10.17
C HIS A 227 -18.60 -17.12 10.25
N ARG A 228 -19.43 -16.27 9.62
CA ARG A 228 -20.64 -16.72 8.93
C ARG A 228 -20.31 -17.05 7.46
N ASP A 229 -21.15 -17.87 6.83
CA ASP A 229 -20.97 -18.49 5.49
C ASP A 229 -20.80 -17.52 4.28
N GLY A 230 -20.54 -16.22 4.50
CA GLY A 230 -20.32 -15.19 3.48
C GLY A 230 -18.90 -14.57 3.46
N LEU A 231 -17.95 -15.09 4.24
CA LEU A 231 -16.57 -14.55 4.34
C LEU A 231 -15.58 -15.10 3.29
N ALA A 232 -16.00 -16.01 2.41
CA ALA A 232 -15.12 -16.64 1.43
C ALA A 232 -14.55 -15.66 0.39
N ASP A 233 -15.16 -14.48 0.25
CA ASP A 233 -14.80 -13.48 -0.75
C ASP A 233 -13.71 -12.52 -0.26
N TYR A 234 -13.48 -12.43 1.06
CA TYR A 234 -12.61 -11.42 1.66
C TYR A 234 -11.26 -11.99 2.09
N ILE A 235 -10.21 -11.17 1.97
CA ILE A 235 -8.86 -11.57 2.43
C ILE A 235 -8.89 -11.68 3.96
N ALA A 236 -8.54 -12.88 4.44
CA ALA A 236 -8.44 -13.15 5.87
C ALA A 236 -7.28 -12.36 6.52
N ARG A 237 -7.43 -12.07 7.82
CA ARG A 237 -6.52 -11.22 8.56
C ARG A 237 -5.08 -11.77 8.62
N ASP A 238 -4.94 -13.06 8.81
CA ASP A 238 -3.66 -13.79 8.81
C ASP A 238 -2.91 -13.66 7.47
N LYS A 239 -3.64 -13.74 6.35
CA LYS A 239 -3.08 -13.49 5.02
C LYS A 239 -2.63 -12.03 4.87
N LEU A 240 -3.37 -11.05 5.40
CA LEU A 240 -2.92 -9.65 5.43
C LEU A 240 -1.67 -9.47 6.29
N ASP A 241 -1.59 -10.11 7.46
CA ASP A 241 -0.41 -10.04 8.34
C ASP A 241 0.83 -10.66 7.67
N TYR A 242 0.66 -11.77 6.96
CA TYR A 242 1.70 -12.39 6.14
C TYR A 242 2.19 -11.45 5.03
N LEU A 243 1.26 -10.88 4.25
CA LEU A 243 1.58 -9.93 3.18
C LEU A 243 2.29 -8.69 3.73
N ALA A 244 1.81 -8.14 4.85
CA ALA A 244 2.42 -6.99 5.52
C ALA A 244 3.86 -7.28 5.96
N THR A 245 4.12 -8.48 6.49
CA THR A 245 5.45 -8.89 6.98
C THR A 245 6.42 -9.18 5.83
N THR A 246 5.91 -9.67 4.70
CA THR A 246 6.74 -10.03 3.52
C THR A 246 6.87 -8.90 2.49
N GLY A 247 6.17 -7.77 2.69
CA GLY A 247 6.16 -6.66 1.73
C GLY A 247 5.34 -6.95 0.46
N GLY A 248 4.26 -7.72 0.59
CA GLY A 248 3.38 -8.13 -0.50
C GLY A 248 2.28 -7.13 -0.85
N THR A 249 1.46 -7.50 -1.83
CA THR A 249 0.26 -6.76 -2.26
C THR A 249 -1.01 -7.56 -1.99
N ALA A 250 -2.13 -6.88 -1.80
CA ALA A 250 -3.44 -7.48 -1.67
C ALA A 250 -4.35 -7.05 -2.84
N THR A 251 -5.11 -8.01 -3.37
CA THR A 251 -6.12 -7.78 -4.40
C THR A 251 -7.27 -6.93 -3.84
N THR A 252 -7.74 -5.92 -4.58
CA THR A 252 -8.95 -5.12 -4.28
C THR A 252 -9.76 -4.88 -5.56
N ARG A 253 -11.06 -4.61 -5.44
CA ARG A 253 -11.95 -4.23 -6.56
C ARG A 253 -12.28 -2.75 -6.62
N VAL A 254 -11.71 -1.96 -5.72
CA VAL A 254 -11.82 -0.50 -5.74
C VAL A 254 -10.51 0.15 -5.34
N ARG A 255 -10.12 1.20 -6.07
CA ARG A 255 -9.01 2.10 -5.72
C ARG A 255 -9.40 3.54 -6.02
N PHE A 256 -8.73 4.47 -5.36
CA PHE A 256 -9.05 5.89 -5.42
C PHE A 256 -7.85 6.70 -5.87
N GLN A 257 -8.12 7.84 -6.49
CA GLN A 257 -7.09 8.84 -6.78
C GLN A 257 -7.68 10.24 -6.62
N ALA A 258 -6.86 11.17 -6.15
CA ALA A 258 -7.18 12.58 -6.20
C ALA A 258 -6.87 13.14 -7.60
N ARG A 259 -7.80 13.91 -8.15
CA ARG A 259 -7.61 14.71 -9.35
C ARG A 259 -7.95 16.16 -9.08
N VAL A 260 -7.29 17.06 -9.79
CA VAL A 260 -7.70 18.47 -9.80
C VAL A 260 -8.81 18.64 -10.83
N ASN A 261 -9.96 19.15 -10.41
CA ASN A 261 -11.00 19.58 -11.32
C ASN A 261 -10.52 20.80 -12.09
N ILE A 262 -10.42 20.70 -13.42
CA ILE A 262 -9.86 21.74 -14.29
C ILE A 262 -10.68 23.05 -14.31
N GLN A 263 -11.97 23.00 -13.94
CA GLN A 263 -12.84 24.18 -13.95
C GLN A 263 -12.79 24.92 -12.61
N THR A 264 -12.79 24.18 -11.50
CA THR A 264 -12.82 24.76 -10.15
C THR A 264 -11.44 24.88 -9.51
N ASN A 265 -10.43 24.21 -10.09
CA ASN A 265 -9.10 24.01 -9.52
C ASN A 265 -9.13 23.42 -8.10
N GLN A 266 -10.21 22.70 -7.77
CA GLN A 266 -10.38 22.01 -6.49
C GLN A 266 -10.08 20.52 -6.64
N PRO A 267 -9.54 19.89 -5.60
CA PRO A 267 -9.36 18.44 -5.60
C PRO A 267 -10.72 17.73 -5.59
N VAL A 268 -10.82 16.68 -6.39
CA VAL A 268 -11.95 15.75 -6.45
C VAL A 268 -11.38 14.34 -6.32
N ILE A 269 -11.98 13.54 -5.45
CA ILE A 269 -11.63 12.13 -5.31
C ILE A 269 -12.46 11.32 -6.29
N GLU A 270 -11.78 10.54 -7.13
CA GLU A 270 -12.41 9.61 -8.05
C GLU A 270 -12.10 8.17 -7.64
N GLY A 271 -13.13 7.34 -7.52
CA GLY A 271 -12.99 5.90 -7.38
C GLY A 271 -13.03 5.19 -8.73
N TYR A 272 -12.33 4.05 -8.81
CA TYR A 272 -12.32 3.19 -9.99
C TYR A 272 -12.49 1.73 -9.60
N HIS A 273 -13.31 1.00 -10.36
CA HIS A 273 -13.33 -0.46 -10.31
C HIS A 273 -12.03 -1.02 -10.88
N THR A 274 -11.43 -1.97 -10.17
CA THR A 274 -10.17 -2.60 -10.59
C THR A 274 -10.43 -4.03 -11.05
N PRO A 275 -10.24 -4.35 -12.35
CA PRO A 275 -10.56 -5.65 -12.91
C PRO A 275 -9.62 -6.73 -12.38
N ALA A 276 -10.14 -7.95 -12.28
CA ALA A 276 -9.38 -9.12 -11.84
C ALA A 276 -8.17 -9.40 -12.72
N ASN A 277 -7.09 -9.88 -12.09
CA ASN A 277 -5.83 -10.24 -12.75
C ASN A 277 -5.18 -9.08 -13.49
N SER A 278 -5.41 -7.85 -13.02
CA SER A 278 -4.79 -6.64 -13.58
C SER A 278 -3.75 -6.07 -12.62
N GLU A 279 -2.73 -5.40 -13.15
CA GLU A 279 -1.77 -4.68 -12.29
C GLU A 279 -2.44 -3.59 -11.42
N LEU A 280 -3.68 -3.21 -11.76
CA LEU A 280 -4.46 -2.21 -11.05
C LEU A 280 -5.15 -2.77 -9.81
N ASP A 281 -5.37 -4.08 -9.70
CA ASP A 281 -6.04 -4.67 -8.54
C ASP A 281 -5.12 -4.91 -7.34
N GLN A 282 -3.80 -4.74 -7.49
CA GLN A 282 -2.82 -4.98 -6.44
C GLN A 282 -2.48 -3.70 -5.66
N VAL A 283 -2.74 -3.70 -4.35
CA VAL A 283 -2.41 -2.60 -3.42
C VAL A 283 -1.32 -3.04 -2.43
N PRO A 284 -0.24 -2.27 -2.24
CA PRO A 284 0.80 -2.58 -1.25
C PRO A 284 0.26 -2.70 0.17
N VAL A 285 0.70 -3.72 0.90
CA VAL A 285 0.32 -3.97 2.30
C VAL A 285 1.47 -3.61 3.22
N ILE A 286 1.26 -2.64 4.12
CA ILE A 286 2.28 -2.13 5.03
C ILE A 286 1.99 -2.59 6.45
N LYS A 287 2.99 -3.18 7.09
CA LYS A 287 2.94 -3.48 8.52
C LYS A 287 3.26 -2.23 9.34
N MET A 288 2.39 -1.94 10.30
CA MET A 288 2.52 -0.81 11.20
C MET A 288 3.01 -1.29 12.57
N ARG A 289 3.88 -0.52 13.21
CA ARG A 289 4.32 -0.77 14.59
C ARG A 289 4.07 0.44 15.47
N LEU A 290 3.80 0.20 16.75
CA LEU A 290 3.71 1.26 17.74
C LEU A 290 5.08 1.89 17.98
N ASP A 291 5.14 3.22 17.95
CA ASP A 291 6.29 4.04 18.33
C ASP A 291 6.04 4.65 19.72
N SER A 292 6.67 4.06 20.73
CA SER A 292 6.48 4.42 22.14
C SER A 292 7.33 5.63 22.59
N SER A 293 7.99 6.34 21.67
CA SER A 293 9.03 7.33 21.99
C SER A 293 8.55 8.57 22.77
N ASN A 294 7.27 8.97 22.67
CA ASN A 294 6.80 10.26 23.19
C ASN A 294 5.46 10.21 23.99
N GLY A 295 5.00 9.03 24.41
CA GLY A 295 3.73 8.89 25.16
C GLY A 295 2.45 9.09 24.33
N ILE A 296 2.58 9.32 23.02
CA ILE A 296 1.47 9.34 22.05
C ILE A 296 1.41 7.98 21.36
N ARG A 297 0.21 7.42 21.14
CA ARG A 297 0.03 6.19 20.35
C ARG A 297 0.30 6.47 18.86
N ARG A 298 1.57 6.51 18.48
CA ARG A 298 2.01 6.73 17.10
C ARG A 298 2.25 5.39 16.42
N TYR A 299 1.77 5.21 15.20
CA TYR A 299 2.09 4.05 14.38
C TYR A 299 3.04 4.45 13.25
N ILE A 300 4.06 3.64 12.97
CA ILE A 300 4.98 3.91 11.86
C ILE A 300 5.20 2.65 11.03
N PRO A 301 5.47 2.77 9.71
CA PRO A 301 5.83 1.64 8.88
C PRO A 301 7.02 0.86 9.46
N GLU A 302 6.91 -0.46 9.48
CA GLU A 302 7.97 -1.35 9.94
C GLU A 302 8.90 -1.72 8.78
N GLY A 303 10.05 -1.05 8.69
CA GLY A 303 11.12 -1.43 7.74
C GLY A 303 10.80 -1.21 6.25
N GLN A 304 9.68 -0.56 5.93
CA GLN A 304 9.21 -0.32 4.57
C GLN A 304 9.11 1.19 4.27
N SER A 305 9.33 1.56 3.01
CA SER A 305 8.99 2.90 2.51
C SER A 305 7.48 3.05 2.47
N GLY A 306 6.94 4.05 3.15
CA GLY A 306 5.51 4.32 3.21
C GLY A 306 5.22 5.54 4.07
N PRO A 307 3.98 6.03 4.08
CA PRO A 307 3.63 7.20 4.88
C PRO A 307 3.84 6.91 6.37
N SER A 308 4.61 7.76 7.03
CA SER A 308 4.64 7.76 8.51
C SER A 308 3.33 8.33 9.02
N ILE A 309 2.54 7.50 9.70
CA ILE A 309 1.17 7.84 10.06
C ILE A 309 1.01 8.04 11.56
N ILE A 310 0.99 9.29 11.98
CA ILE A 310 0.72 9.61 13.37
C ILE A 310 -0.79 9.78 13.55
N TRP A 311 -1.46 8.73 14.01
CA TRP A 311 -2.85 8.82 14.45
C TRP A 311 -2.90 9.26 15.91
N THR A 312 -3.51 10.41 16.19
CA THR A 312 -3.89 10.78 17.56
C THR A 312 -5.41 10.60 17.66
N PRO A 313 -5.92 9.57 18.36
CA PRO A 313 -7.36 9.39 18.52
C PRO A 313 -7.99 10.64 19.12
N ALA A 314 -9.15 11.03 18.60
CA ALA A 314 -10.06 11.90 19.31
C ALA A 314 -10.72 11.06 20.41
N GLU A 315 -10.03 10.93 21.54
CA GLU A 315 -10.41 10.19 22.75
C GLU A 315 -10.44 8.64 22.68
N PRO A 316 -10.15 7.95 23.80
CA PRO A 316 -9.86 6.50 23.83
C PRO A 316 -11.09 5.60 24.02
N GLU A 317 -12.31 6.12 24.11
CA GLU A 317 -13.51 5.37 24.53
C GLU A 317 -14.71 5.50 23.57
N TYR A 318 -14.51 5.57 22.25
CA TYR A 318 -15.64 5.70 21.33
C TYR A 318 -16.31 4.35 21.01
N SER A 319 -17.56 4.21 21.49
CA SER A 319 -18.61 3.43 20.84
C SER A 319 -19.44 4.36 19.95
N PRO A 320 -19.85 3.95 18.74
CA PRO A 320 -20.71 4.76 17.90
C PRO A 320 -22.11 4.80 18.49
N ILE A 321 -22.42 5.88 19.21
CA ILE A 321 -23.81 6.27 19.49
C ILE A 321 -23.95 7.74 19.13
N ASN A 322 -24.99 7.95 18.33
CA ASN A 322 -25.40 9.21 17.77
C ASN A 322 -25.52 10.28 18.88
N HIS A 323 -25.09 11.50 18.57
CA HIS A 323 -25.28 12.74 19.35
C HIS A 323 -24.43 12.91 20.63
N THR A 324 -23.30 13.62 20.48
CA THR A 324 -22.82 14.57 21.48
C THR A 324 -22.37 15.86 20.79
N GLY A 325 -23.02 16.96 21.13
CA GLY A 325 -22.77 18.26 20.52
C GLY A 325 -21.43 18.86 20.97
N ASN A 326 -20.55 19.10 20.01
CA ASN A 326 -19.86 20.38 19.90
C ASN A 326 -19.67 20.71 18.41
N HIS A 327 -20.26 21.82 17.99
CA HIS A 327 -20.45 22.20 16.60
C HIS A 327 -19.23 22.93 16.04
N SER A 328 -18.49 22.29 15.15
CA SER A 328 -17.93 22.94 13.94
C SER A 328 -17.57 21.86 12.92
N GLY A 329 -18.17 21.97 11.74
CA GLY A 329 -17.99 21.02 10.64
C GLY A 329 -19.29 20.31 10.31
N TYR A 330 -20.10 20.96 9.47
CA TYR A 330 -21.07 20.26 8.65
C TYR A 330 -20.36 19.07 7.96
N SER A 331 -20.65 17.83 8.37
CA SER A 331 -20.17 16.63 7.69
C SER A 331 -21.15 16.36 6.55
N ALA A 332 -20.91 16.97 5.39
CA ALA A 332 -21.62 16.57 4.18
C ALA A 332 -21.26 15.10 3.90
N PRO A 333 -22.21 14.24 3.50
CA PRO A 333 -21.83 12.93 2.98
C PRO A 333 -20.86 13.13 1.81
N LEU A 334 -19.75 12.38 1.83
CA LEU A 334 -18.78 12.37 0.74
C LEU A 334 -19.43 11.69 -0.47
N SER A 335 -19.85 12.48 -1.47
CA SER A 335 -20.41 11.93 -2.71
C SER A 335 -19.29 11.44 -3.65
N ILE A 336 -18.52 10.44 -3.23
CA ILE A 336 -17.48 9.81 -4.07
C ILE A 336 -18.14 8.72 -4.90
N LEU A 337 -17.95 8.81 -6.22
CA LEU A 337 -18.43 7.81 -7.17
C LEU A 337 -17.27 6.91 -7.59
N VAL A 338 -17.52 5.60 -7.59
CA VAL A 338 -16.66 4.58 -8.16
C VAL A 338 -17.09 4.34 -9.59
N ASN A 339 -16.16 4.50 -10.53
CA ASN A 339 -16.43 4.45 -11.96
C ASN A 339 -15.88 3.15 -12.56
N PRO A 340 -16.48 2.61 -13.63
CA PRO A 340 -15.80 1.63 -14.48
C PRO A 340 -14.53 2.23 -15.07
N LEU A 341 -13.54 1.38 -15.39
CA LEU A 341 -12.34 1.86 -16.08
C LEU A 341 -12.71 2.45 -17.44
N PRO A 342 -12.14 3.61 -17.85
CA PRO A 342 -12.37 4.16 -19.17
C PRO A 342 -11.90 3.19 -20.24
N GLU A 343 -12.71 2.99 -21.29
CA GLU A 343 -12.23 2.32 -22.51
C GLU A 343 -11.17 3.19 -23.20
N THR A 344 -10.25 2.54 -23.94
CA THR A 344 -9.14 3.19 -24.64
C THR A 344 -9.62 4.44 -25.39
N PRO A 345 -9.05 5.64 -25.11
CA PRO A 345 -9.52 6.86 -25.77
C PRO A 345 -9.31 6.75 -27.28
N GLY A 346 -10.40 6.86 -28.05
CA GLY A 346 -10.31 7.13 -29.49
C GLY A 346 -9.58 8.46 -29.74
N ASP A 347 -8.99 8.63 -30.93
CA ASP A 347 -8.08 9.74 -31.33
C ASP A 347 -8.70 11.16 -31.22
N HIS A 348 -9.97 11.26 -30.82
CA HIS A 348 -10.73 12.50 -30.63
C HIS A 348 -11.42 12.65 -29.26
N SER A 349 -11.18 11.75 -28.30
CA SER A 349 -11.90 11.78 -27.04
C SER A 349 -11.33 12.80 -26.04
N THR A 350 -12.20 13.60 -25.44
CA THR A 350 -11.92 14.46 -24.27
C THR A 350 -12.00 13.69 -22.94
N THR A 351 -12.04 12.36 -22.97
CA THR A 351 -12.18 11.52 -21.78
C THR A 351 -10.88 11.42 -20.98
N SER A 352 -11.03 11.35 -19.66
CA SER A 352 -9.94 11.17 -18.71
C SER A 352 -9.07 9.95 -19.08
N PRO A 353 -7.73 10.06 -19.01
CA PRO A 353 -6.85 8.95 -19.35
C PRO A 353 -7.07 7.77 -18.39
N ILE A 354 -6.94 6.55 -18.93
CA ILE A 354 -6.97 5.30 -18.16
C ILE A 354 -5.96 5.41 -17.01
N PRO A 355 -6.37 5.15 -15.75
CA PRO A 355 -5.45 5.09 -14.63
C PRO A 355 -4.38 4.01 -14.82
N GLU A 356 -3.10 4.36 -14.65
CA GLU A 356 -2.00 3.40 -14.59
C GLU A 356 -1.70 3.05 -13.12
N LYS A 357 -1.13 1.88 -12.82
CA LYS A 357 -0.80 1.44 -11.45
C LYS A 357 -0.06 2.51 -10.63
N LYS A 358 0.92 3.17 -11.25
CA LYS A 358 1.73 4.24 -10.65
C LYS A 358 0.97 5.52 -10.27
N ASN A 359 -0.26 5.67 -10.77
CA ASN A 359 -1.10 6.82 -10.46
C ASN A 359 -1.79 6.66 -9.08
N PHE A 360 -1.82 5.45 -8.55
CA PHE A 360 -2.38 5.16 -7.23
C PHE A 360 -1.28 5.27 -6.17
N ASN A 361 -1.46 6.22 -5.24
CA ASN A 361 -0.61 6.41 -4.06
C ASN A 361 -1.39 5.95 -2.83
N ASP A 362 -1.70 4.67 -2.80
CA ASP A 362 -2.58 4.03 -1.83
C ASP A 362 -1.95 2.78 -1.20
N TYR A 363 -2.41 2.47 0.00
CA TYR A 363 -1.84 1.42 0.83
C TYR A 363 -2.92 0.75 1.66
N ILE A 364 -2.74 -0.53 1.96
CA ILE A 364 -3.45 -1.22 3.04
C ILE A 364 -2.54 -1.26 4.25
N LEU A 365 -2.97 -0.68 5.36
CA LEU A 365 -2.18 -0.62 6.59
C LEU A 365 -2.67 -1.68 7.56
N VAL A 366 -1.73 -2.46 8.07
CA VAL A 366 -1.98 -3.59 8.97
C VAL A 366 -1.38 -3.27 10.33
N PHE A 367 -2.25 -3.01 11.31
CA PHE A 367 -1.86 -2.64 12.68
C PHE A 367 -1.63 -3.87 13.56
N PRO A 368 -0.84 -3.77 14.64
CA PRO A 368 -0.71 -4.86 15.62
C PRO A 368 -2.08 -5.34 16.11
N ALA A 369 -2.28 -6.65 16.27
CA ALA A 369 -3.59 -7.22 16.64
C ALA A 369 -4.12 -6.70 17.99
N ASP A 370 -3.22 -6.36 18.92
CA ASP A 370 -3.50 -5.76 20.23
C ASP A 370 -3.85 -4.26 20.16
N SER A 371 -3.71 -3.62 18.99
CA SER A 371 -4.08 -2.21 18.80
C SER A 371 -5.59 -1.96 18.84
N GLY A 372 -6.40 -2.99 18.57
CA GLY A 372 -7.84 -2.86 18.35
C GLY A 372 -8.23 -2.19 17.03
N MET A 373 -7.27 -1.85 16.16
CA MET A 373 -7.51 -1.22 14.86
C MET A 373 -7.66 -2.28 13.76
N PRO A 374 -8.76 -2.29 12.99
CA PRO A 374 -8.83 -3.11 11.78
C PRO A 374 -7.80 -2.62 10.76
N PRO A 375 -7.40 -3.46 9.79
CA PRO A 375 -6.59 -2.97 8.69
C PRO A 375 -7.39 -1.98 7.85
N ILE A 376 -6.74 -0.91 7.41
CA ILE A 376 -7.40 0.23 6.76
C ILE A 376 -6.80 0.46 5.39
N TYR A 377 -7.63 0.83 4.42
CA TYR A 377 -7.14 1.36 3.15
C TYR A 377 -6.93 2.87 3.29
N ILE A 378 -5.84 3.37 2.74
CA ILE A 378 -5.60 4.80 2.61
C ILE A 378 -5.24 5.14 1.18
N MET A 379 -5.64 6.33 0.74
CA MET A 379 -5.15 6.95 -0.48
C MET A 379 -4.63 8.34 -0.13
N LEU A 380 -3.43 8.64 -0.58
CA LEU A 380 -2.78 9.93 -0.43
C LEU A 380 -2.81 10.65 -1.76
N ASP A 381 -3.11 11.95 -1.74
CA ASP A 381 -2.92 12.76 -2.94
C ASP A 381 -1.46 12.70 -3.40
N SER A 382 -1.28 12.77 -4.72
CA SER A 382 0.02 12.91 -5.32
C SER A 382 0.60 14.28 -4.94
N PRO A 383 1.86 14.34 -4.45
CA PRO A 383 2.56 15.61 -4.30
C PRO A 383 2.64 16.44 -5.61
N ARG A 384 2.34 15.83 -6.76
CA ARG A 384 2.23 16.53 -8.05
C ARG A 384 1.01 17.44 -8.15
N ASN A 385 -0.01 17.24 -7.33
CA ASN A 385 -1.20 18.10 -7.31
C ASN A 385 -1.04 19.29 -6.37
N GLU A 386 0.04 19.32 -5.59
CA GLU A 386 0.34 20.37 -4.62
C GLU A 386 1.10 21.53 -5.25
N SER A 387 0.90 22.72 -4.68
CA SER A 387 1.70 23.89 -5.05
C SER A 387 3.18 23.69 -4.71
N GLY A 388 4.05 24.25 -5.53
CA GLY A 388 5.47 24.27 -5.22
C GLY A 388 6.29 25.22 -6.08
N VAL A 389 7.48 25.53 -5.59
CA VAL A 389 8.43 26.45 -6.21
C VAL A 389 9.50 25.67 -6.94
N VAL A 390 9.79 26.07 -8.18
CA VAL A 390 10.84 25.43 -8.99
C VAL A 390 12.22 25.75 -8.44
N ILE A 391 13.00 24.70 -8.20
CA ILE A 391 14.40 24.77 -7.76
C ILE A 391 15.30 23.97 -8.71
N GLY A 392 16.62 24.06 -8.54
CA GLY A 392 17.61 23.35 -9.36
C GLY A 392 18.16 24.18 -10.52
N GLN A 393 19.35 23.83 -11.01
CA GLN A 393 20.09 24.59 -12.02
C GLN A 393 19.81 24.12 -13.45
N GLY A 394 19.52 22.83 -13.63
CA GLY A 394 19.48 22.19 -14.93
C GLY A 394 20.89 21.99 -15.51
N GLU A 395 20.97 21.40 -16.69
CA GLU A 395 22.24 21.04 -17.32
C GLU A 395 22.48 21.79 -18.63
N THR A 396 23.74 22.13 -18.92
CA THR A 396 24.13 22.64 -20.23
C THR A 396 24.03 21.52 -21.27
N ILE A 397 23.26 21.77 -22.32
CA ILE A 397 23.04 20.78 -23.38
C ILE A 397 23.98 21.02 -24.55
N PHE A 398 24.65 19.97 -25.01
CA PHE A 398 25.48 20.00 -26.20
C PHE A 398 24.82 19.23 -27.35
N GLY A 399 24.62 19.90 -28.49
CA GLY A 399 24.04 19.30 -29.69
C GLY A 399 22.53 19.07 -29.61
N THR A 400 22.06 17.92 -30.10
CA THR A 400 20.61 17.63 -30.16
C THR A 400 20.10 17.13 -28.82
N TRP A 401 19.31 17.95 -28.13
CA TRP A 401 18.86 17.73 -26.76
C TRP A 401 18.13 16.39 -26.57
N LEU A 402 17.00 16.18 -27.27
CA LEU A 402 16.15 14.99 -27.09
C LEU A 402 16.59 13.78 -27.92
N ARG A 403 17.83 13.75 -28.41
CA ARG A 403 18.33 12.61 -29.21
C ARG A 403 18.33 11.32 -28.41
N ASP A 404 18.76 11.42 -27.14
CA ASP A 404 19.05 10.30 -26.25
C ASP A 404 17.96 10.11 -25.16
N ALA A 405 16.81 10.77 -25.32
CA ALA A 405 15.65 10.67 -24.41
C ALA A 405 15.02 9.26 -24.37
N GLY A 406 15.39 8.39 -25.33
CA GLY A 406 15.01 6.99 -25.36
C GLY A 406 16.01 6.04 -24.68
N ALA A 407 17.07 6.56 -24.05
CA ALA A 407 18.13 5.79 -23.41
C ALA A 407 18.39 6.25 -21.97
N GLY A 408 19.10 5.44 -21.17
CA GLY A 408 19.51 5.81 -19.81
C GLY A 408 18.34 6.28 -18.93
N LEU A 409 18.52 7.38 -18.21
CA LEU A 409 17.42 8.04 -17.47
C LEU A 409 16.69 9.12 -18.30
N GLY A 410 16.95 9.22 -19.60
CA GLY A 410 16.49 10.31 -20.45
C GLY A 410 17.43 11.52 -20.49
N CYS A 411 16.91 12.64 -20.97
CA CYS A 411 17.66 13.89 -21.12
C CYS A 411 17.36 14.86 -19.97
N PRO A 412 18.36 15.52 -19.38
CA PRO A 412 18.15 16.47 -18.30
C PRO A 412 17.41 17.72 -18.77
N VAL A 413 16.86 18.48 -17.82
CA VAL A 413 16.29 19.80 -18.06
C VAL A 413 17.40 20.79 -18.47
N PRO A 414 17.28 21.50 -19.62
CA PRO A 414 18.28 22.47 -20.05
C PRO A 414 18.39 23.65 -19.08
N ALA A 415 19.61 24.06 -18.74
CA ALA A 415 19.88 25.14 -17.78
C ALA A 415 19.18 26.46 -18.16
N GLN A 416 19.18 26.83 -19.45
CA GLN A 416 18.50 28.02 -19.94
C GLN A 416 16.98 28.00 -19.75
N ILE A 417 16.36 26.82 -19.67
CA ILE A 417 14.93 26.65 -19.39
C ILE A 417 14.69 26.66 -17.88
N ALA A 418 15.55 25.98 -17.12
CA ALA A 418 15.54 26.04 -15.66
C ALA A 418 15.63 27.48 -15.15
N ASP A 419 16.51 28.32 -15.71
CA ASP A 419 16.65 29.73 -15.35
C ASP A 419 15.36 30.56 -15.52
N LYS A 420 14.49 30.18 -16.49
CA LYS A 420 13.20 30.86 -16.72
C LYS A 420 12.09 30.41 -15.76
N LEU A 421 12.27 29.23 -15.16
CA LEU A 421 11.27 28.60 -14.31
C LEU A 421 11.63 28.69 -12.83
N ARG A 422 12.92 28.72 -12.49
CA ARG A 422 13.43 28.74 -11.12
C ARG A 422 12.85 29.92 -10.33
N GLY A 423 12.40 29.64 -9.12
CA GLY A 423 11.78 30.62 -8.23
C GLY A 423 10.32 30.94 -8.55
N ARG A 424 9.75 30.42 -9.65
CA ARG A 424 8.31 30.52 -9.91
C ARG A 424 7.57 29.44 -9.13
N GLU A 425 6.40 29.81 -8.63
CA GLU A 425 5.46 28.90 -8.00
C GLU A 425 4.43 28.40 -9.01
N PHE A 426 4.08 27.12 -8.93
CA PHE A 426 3.02 26.49 -9.71
C PHE A 426 2.06 25.80 -8.75
N THR A 427 0.76 25.81 -9.05
CA THR A 427 -0.23 25.18 -8.16
C THR A 427 -0.31 23.66 -8.31
N ASN A 428 0.24 23.11 -9.39
CA ASN A 428 0.44 21.68 -9.60
C ASN A 428 1.49 21.44 -10.70
N PHE A 429 1.95 20.19 -10.80
CA PHE A 429 3.00 19.79 -11.72
C PHE A 429 2.57 19.86 -13.20
N ASP A 430 1.27 19.76 -13.51
CA ASP A 430 0.83 19.88 -14.91
C ASP A 430 0.97 21.31 -15.42
N GLN A 431 0.68 22.31 -14.58
CA GLN A 431 0.96 23.72 -14.92
C GLN A 431 2.46 23.98 -15.09
N PHE A 432 3.30 23.37 -14.24
CA PHE A 432 4.75 23.40 -14.43
C PHE A 432 5.16 22.76 -15.78
N ARG A 433 4.63 21.57 -16.11
CA ARG A 433 4.89 20.89 -17.39
C ARG A 433 4.45 21.75 -18.58
N GLU A 434 3.30 22.41 -18.46
CA GLU A 434 2.78 23.33 -19.48
C GLU A 434 3.75 24.49 -19.72
N ALA A 435 4.11 25.20 -18.65
CA ALA A 435 5.06 26.30 -18.69
C ALA A 435 6.43 25.87 -19.20
N PHE A 436 6.91 24.68 -18.80
CA PHE A 436 8.14 24.09 -19.29
C PHE A 436 8.18 24.00 -20.81
N TRP A 437 7.15 23.41 -21.43
CA TRP A 437 7.10 23.30 -22.88
C TRP A 437 6.90 24.64 -23.58
N ILE A 438 6.18 25.58 -22.96
CA ILE A 438 6.06 26.95 -23.47
C ILE A 438 7.44 27.63 -23.50
N GLU A 439 8.22 27.54 -22.44
CA GLU A 439 9.57 28.14 -22.41
C GLU A 439 10.51 27.46 -23.43
N VAL A 440 10.46 26.14 -23.58
CA VAL A 440 11.19 25.41 -24.65
C VAL A 440 10.79 25.93 -26.04
N SER A 441 9.52 26.28 -26.26
CA SER A 441 9.06 26.79 -27.55
C SER A 441 9.57 28.19 -27.88
N LYS A 442 9.90 29.00 -26.86
CA LYS A 442 10.41 30.36 -26.99
C LYS A 442 11.93 30.40 -27.19
N ASP A 443 12.65 29.38 -26.72
CA ASP A 443 14.08 29.25 -26.90
C ASP A 443 14.42 28.91 -28.36
N ALA A 444 15.15 29.79 -29.04
CA ALA A 444 15.43 29.65 -30.47
C ALA A 444 16.32 28.43 -30.77
N GLU A 445 17.26 28.10 -29.90
CA GLU A 445 18.19 26.98 -30.10
C GLU A 445 17.47 25.64 -29.93
N LEU A 446 16.76 25.46 -28.81
CA LEU A 446 16.04 24.23 -28.52
C LEU A 446 14.83 24.03 -29.43
N SER A 447 14.00 25.06 -29.63
CA SER A 447 12.80 24.95 -30.48
C SER A 447 13.14 24.62 -31.94
N SER A 448 14.29 25.08 -32.44
CA SER A 448 14.74 24.80 -33.81
C SER A 448 14.91 23.31 -34.10
N GLN A 449 15.18 22.50 -33.07
CA GLN A 449 15.38 21.06 -33.18
C GLN A 449 14.08 20.27 -33.44
N PHE A 450 12.92 20.92 -33.30
CA PHE A 450 11.60 20.30 -33.47
C PHE A 450 10.98 20.64 -34.83
N ILE A 451 10.15 19.72 -35.34
CA ILE A 451 9.32 19.98 -36.53
C ILE A 451 8.23 21.02 -36.23
N PRO A 452 7.70 21.74 -37.25
CA PRO A 452 6.73 22.83 -37.04
C PRO A 452 5.49 22.44 -36.22
N SER A 453 4.97 21.23 -36.41
CA SER A 453 3.80 20.75 -35.66
C SER A 453 4.09 20.56 -34.16
N ASN A 454 5.31 20.15 -33.80
CA ASN A 454 5.74 20.05 -32.41
C ASN A 454 6.02 21.42 -31.80
N ARG A 455 6.61 22.36 -32.55
CA ARG A 455 6.77 23.75 -32.10
C ARG A 455 5.41 24.37 -31.74
N LYS A 456 4.40 24.18 -32.61
CA LYS A 456 3.03 24.65 -32.34
C LYS A 456 2.42 23.99 -31.09
N LYS A 457 2.66 22.70 -30.85
CA LYS A 457 2.18 22.02 -29.63
C LYS A 457 2.80 22.63 -28.37
N MET A 458 4.12 22.78 -28.36
CA MET A 458 4.85 23.34 -27.23
C MET A 458 4.44 24.78 -26.93
N ALA A 459 4.24 25.60 -27.96
CA ALA A 459 3.74 26.97 -27.81
C ALA A 459 2.32 27.04 -27.21
N ASN A 460 1.54 25.96 -27.30
CA ASN A 460 0.23 25.80 -26.65
C ASN A 460 0.32 24.93 -25.38
N GLY A 461 1.49 24.84 -24.73
CA GLY A 461 1.63 24.12 -23.46
C GLY A 461 1.66 22.59 -23.55
N ARG A 462 1.61 22.03 -24.75
CA ARG A 462 1.56 20.58 -24.96
C ARG A 462 2.94 20.00 -25.22
N ALA A 463 3.21 18.84 -24.63
CA ALA A 463 4.43 18.09 -24.90
C ALA A 463 4.56 17.75 -26.41
N PRO A 464 5.77 17.86 -26.99
CA PRO A 464 6.02 17.48 -28.37
C PRO A 464 5.87 15.97 -28.55
N ARG A 465 5.48 15.54 -29.75
CA ARG A 465 5.39 14.11 -30.10
C ARG A 465 6.79 13.49 -30.17
N ALA A 466 6.94 12.31 -29.57
CA ALA A 466 8.11 11.46 -29.73
C ALA A 466 8.09 10.79 -31.12
N ARG A 467 9.21 10.17 -31.51
CA ARG A 467 9.27 9.36 -32.74
C ARG A 467 8.32 8.18 -32.57
N TYR A 468 7.65 7.77 -33.65
CA TYR A 468 6.64 6.72 -33.59
C TYR A 468 7.15 5.40 -32.96
N ARG A 469 8.38 5.00 -33.26
CA ARG A 469 9.03 3.81 -32.67
C ARG A 469 9.24 3.86 -31.16
N ASP A 470 9.21 5.05 -30.58
CA ASP A 470 9.43 5.30 -29.15
C ASP A 470 8.10 5.54 -28.40
N THR A 471 6.96 5.30 -29.06
CA THR A 471 5.60 5.44 -28.50
C THR A 471 5.05 4.10 -28.01
N VAL A 472 4.12 4.12 -27.05
CA VAL A 472 3.43 2.93 -26.53
C VAL A 472 1.95 3.23 -26.38
N GLY A 473 1.11 2.57 -27.17
CA GLY A 473 -0.35 2.82 -27.20
C GLY A 473 -0.68 4.31 -27.44
N GLY A 474 -1.52 4.88 -26.57
CA GLY A 474 -1.88 6.30 -26.61
C GLY A 474 -0.75 7.27 -26.20
N ARG A 475 0.30 6.76 -25.54
CA ARG A 475 1.44 7.57 -25.07
C ARG A 475 2.40 7.81 -26.21
N ARG A 476 2.24 8.97 -26.86
CA ARG A 476 3.00 9.35 -28.08
C ARG A 476 3.80 10.64 -27.94
N SER A 477 3.80 11.27 -26.77
CA SER A 477 4.52 12.52 -26.52
C SER A 477 5.66 12.30 -25.53
N PHE A 478 6.69 13.14 -25.55
CA PHE A 478 7.72 13.10 -24.52
C PHE A 478 7.11 13.36 -23.13
N GLU A 479 7.70 12.76 -22.11
CA GLU A 479 7.20 12.77 -20.73
C GLU A 479 8.28 13.31 -19.79
N LEU A 480 7.86 14.04 -18.75
CA LEU A 480 8.75 14.47 -17.67
C LEU A 480 8.72 13.41 -16.57
N HIS A 481 9.87 12.81 -16.30
CA HIS A 481 10.07 11.73 -15.35
C HIS A 481 10.94 12.18 -14.17
N HIS A 482 10.55 11.77 -12.97
CA HIS A 482 11.26 12.04 -11.72
C HIS A 482 12.31 10.95 -11.48
N LYS A 483 13.61 11.29 -11.49
CA LYS A 483 14.74 10.35 -11.31
C LYS A 483 14.65 9.63 -9.96
N HIS A 484 14.54 10.41 -8.88
CA HIS A 484 14.12 9.92 -7.59
C HIS A 484 12.60 10.01 -7.53
N GLN A 485 11.94 8.84 -7.50
CA GLN A 485 10.48 8.77 -7.58
C GLN A 485 9.84 9.48 -6.39
N ILE A 486 8.73 10.17 -6.65
CA ILE A 486 8.01 10.98 -5.65
C ILE A 486 7.55 10.12 -4.46
N GLN A 487 7.08 8.90 -4.73
CA GLN A 487 6.64 7.95 -3.70
C GLN A 487 7.77 7.56 -2.71
N HIS A 488 9.03 7.77 -3.08
CA HIS A 488 10.21 7.52 -2.25
C HIS A 488 10.85 8.79 -1.69
N GLY A 489 10.18 9.95 -1.79
CA GLY A 489 10.70 11.24 -1.30
C GLY A 489 11.28 12.15 -2.37
N GLY A 490 11.11 11.80 -3.64
CA GLY A 490 11.49 12.65 -4.78
C GLY A 490 10.86 14.03 -4.74
N ASN A 491 11.69 15.09 -4.84
CA ASN A 491 11.18 16.46 -4.96
C ASN A 491 10.45 16.64 -6.30
N VAL A 492 9.26 17.25 -6.24
CA VAL A 492 8.35 17.42 -7.38
C VAL A 492 8.85 18.48 -8.36
N TYR A 493 9.36 19.61 -7.85
CA TYR A 493 9.69 20.82 -8.61
C TYR A 493 11.19 21.10 -8.69
N ASP A 494 12.02 20.15 -8.25
CA ASP A 494 13.46 20.20 -8.48
C ASP A 494 13.78 19.74 -9.90
N VAL A 495 14.26 20.65 -10.74
CA VAL A 495 14.64 20.32 -12.12
C VAL A 495 15.85 19.37 -12.17
N GLU A 496 16.66 19.30 -11.11
CA GLU A 496 17.71 18.28 -10.99
C GLU A 496 17.12 16.91 -10.78
N ASN A 497 15.87 16.78 -10.34
CA ASN A 497 15.17 15.52 -10.21
C ASN A 497 14.39 15.15 -11.48
N LEU A 498 14.40 15.98 -12.53
CA LEU A 498 13.57 15.81 -13.71
C LEU A 498 14.38 15.49 -14.97
N ASN A 499 13.93 14.47 -15.70
CA ASN A 499 14.41 14.16 -17.05
C ASN A 499 13.25 14.08 -18.06
N VAL A 500 13.54 14.41 -19.31
CA VAL A 500 12.67 14.19 -20.46
C VAL A 500 12.95 12.80 -21.03
N VAL A 501 11.92 11.97 -21.10
CA VAL A 501 11.99 10.60 -21.62
C VAL A 501 10.99 10.36 -22.74
N THR A 502 11.24 9.37 -23.58
CA THR A 502 10.22 8.84 -24.50
C THR A 502 9.23 7.94 -23.73
N PRO A 503 7.98 7.79 -24.20
CA PRO A 503 7.00 6.90 -23.60
C PRO A 503 7.51 5.48 -23.38
N LYS A 504 8.15 4.91 -24.41
CA LYS A 504 8.74 3.57 -24.33
C LYS A 504 9.80 3.50 -23.24
N ARG A 505 10.72 4.46 -23.21
CA ARG A 505 11.80 4.45 -22.21
C ARG A 505 11.29 4.66 -20.79
N HIS A 506 10.27 5.50 -20.61
CA HIS A 506 9.64 5.69 -19.29
C HIS A 506 9.08 4.38 -18.74
N ILE A 507 8.45 3.55 -19.59
CA ILE A 507 7.96 2.24 -19.20
C ILE A 507 9.13 1.31 -18.84
N ASP A 508 10.19 1.29 -19.66
CA ASP A 508 11.36 0.45 -19.39
C ASP A 508 12.02 0.79 -18.04
N ILE A 509 12.18 2.07 -17.71
CA ILE A 509 12.74 2.52 -16.42
C ILE A 509 11.94 1.99 -15.22
N HIS A 510 10.62 1.88 -15.34
CA HIS A 510 9.74 1.39 -14.28
C HIS A 510 9.53 -0.12 -14.30
N ARG A 511 9.95 -0.81 -15.36
CA ARG A 511 9.95 -2.27 -15.41
C ARG A 511 11.20 -2.85 -14.75
N ASP A 512 12.31 -2.14 -14.84
CA ASP A 512 13.62 -2.56 -14.31
C ASP A 512 13.85 -2.17 -12.84
N ASN A 513 12.89 -1.49 -12.19
CA ASN A 513 12.85 -1.16 -10.77
C ASN A 513 11.62 -1.79 -10.13
#